data_AF-Q11M70-F1
#
_entry.id   AF-Q11M70-F1
#
_cell.length_a   1.000
_cell.length_b   1.000
_cell.length_c   1.000
_cell.angle_alpha   90.00
_cell.angle_beta   90.00
_cell.angle_gamma   90.00
#
_symmetry.space_group_name_H-M   'P 1'
#
loop_
_entity.id
_entity.type
_entity.pdbx_description
1 polymer ?
#
loop_
_entity_poly.entity_id
_entity_poly.type
_entity_poly.pdbx_seq_one_letter_code
_entity_poly.pdbx_strand_id
1 'polypeptide(L)'
;MNLLDNGLFSSSQEGAGFDAFILDRGGGNRQALVRYLQARRQMFLHDSSKTVLRNENPAHLLRAVEVIGDALELLDRFKHVDFRRVLQTTGREEH
;
A
#
# COMPACT_ATOMS: atom_id res chain seq x y z
N MET A 1 34.99 -14.85 9.45
CA MET A 1 34.98 -14.31 8.07
C MET A 1 33.63 -14.65 7.47
N ASN A 2 32.76 -13.66 7.33
CA ASN A 2 31.44 -13.81 6.72
C ASN A 2 31.56 -13.53 5.23
N LEU A 3 31.33 -14.54 4.38
CA LEU A 3 31.18 -14.37 2.93
C LEU A 3 29.79 -14.86 2.53
N LEU A 4 28.90 -13.88 2.37
CA LEU A 4 27.95 -13.75 1.26
C LEU A 4 27.26 -15.03 0.77
N ASP A 5 26.09 -15.31 1.33
CA ASP A 5 25.04 -16.12 0.67
C ASP A 5 23.75 -15.30 0.53
N ASN A 6 23.88 -14.05 0.05
CA ASN A 6 22.77 -13.18 -0.33
C ASN A 6 22.31 -13.43 -1.78
N GLY A 7 22.45 -14.68 -2.26
CA GLY A 7 22.23 -15.11 -3.64
C GLY A 7 20.78 -15.32 -4.07
N LEU A 8 19.80 -14.59 -3.52
CA LEU A 8 18.40 -14.67 -3.99
C LEU A 8 17.80 -13.33 -4.44
N PHE A 9 18.61 -12.27 -4.53
CA PHE A 9 18.21 -11.02 -5.18
C PHE A 9 18.71 -10.99 -6.62
N SER A 10 18.15 -11.85 -7.48
CA SER A 10 18.32 -11.72 -8.92
C SER A 10 16.97 -11.69 -9.63
N SER A 11 16.72 -10.52 -10.20
CA SER A 11 15.89 -10.19 -11.37
C SER A 11 14.36 -10.22 -11.26
N SER A 12 13.81 -9.01 -11.42
CA SER A 12 12.46 -8.64 -11.87
C SER A 12 11.36 -8.46 -10.83
N GLN A 13 11.59 -7.51 -9.91
CA GLN A 13 10.53 -6.60 -9.52
C GLN A 13 11.14 -5.22 -9.31
N GLU A 14 10.96 -4.33 -10.28
CA GLU A 14 10.97 -2.87 -10.05
C GLU A 14 9.78 -2.54 -9.13
N GLY A 15 9.81 -3.06 -7.91
CA GLY A 15 8.87 -2.70 -6.86
C GLY A 15 9.23 -1.29 -6.46
N ALA A 16 8.38 -0.33 -6.80
CA ALA A 16 8.53 1.06 -6.40
C ALA A 16 8.79 1.12 -4.88
N GLY A 17 10.06 1.28 -4.50
CA GLY A 17 10.48 1.46 -3.12
C GLY A 17 9.84 2.73 -2.56
N PHE A 18 9.64 2.78 -1.24
CA PHE A 18 9.14 3.98 -0.56
C PHE A 18 9.95 5.23 -0.93
N ASP A 19 11.27 5.05 -1.11
CA ASP A 19 12.17 6.12 -1.55
C ASP A 19 11.84 6.61 -2.97
N ALA A 20 11.50 5.71 -3.91
CA ALA A 20 11.05 6.08 -5.25
C ALA A 20 9.68 6.79 -5.23
N PHE A 21 8.81 6.45 -4.26
CA PHE A 21 7.53 7.13 -4.05
C PHE A 21 7.69 8.54 -3.47
N ILE A 22 8.61 8.74 -2.52
CA ILE A 22 8.88 10.06 -1.91
C ILE A 22 9.71 10.98 -2.82
N LEU A 23 10.64 10.42 -3.60
CA LEU A 23 11.55 11.20 -4.45
C LEU A 23 10.91 11.72 -5.75
N ASP A 24 9.68 11.29 -6.08
CA ASP A 24 8.94 11.82 -7.23
C ASP A 24 8.49 13.27 -6.94
N ARG A 25 9.20 14.23 -7.55
CA ARG A 25 9.16 15.69 -7.26
C ARG A 25 7.80 16.39 -7.49
N GLY A 26 6.75 15.66 -7.86
CA GLY A 26 5.40 16.18 -8.05
C GLY A 26 4.46 16.05 -6.85
N GLY A 27 4.89 15.38 -5.77
CA GLY A 27 3.98 14.90 -4.73
C GLY A 27 3.21 13.70 -5.26
N GLY A 28 3.58 12.50 -4.80
CA GLY A 28 3.12 11.22 -5.35
C GLY A 28 1.66 11.20 -5.76
N ASN A 29 1.39 11.13 -7.06
CA ASN A 29 0.05 10.95 -7.62
C ASN A 29 -0.62 9.75 -6.94
N ARG A 30 -1.94 9.81 -6.68
CA ARG A 30 -2.77 8.72 -6.15
C ARG A 30 -2.41 7.34 -6.71
N GLN A 31 -2.11 7.24 -8.00
CA GLN A 31 -1.73 5.96 -8.61
C GLN A 31 -0.39 5.41 -8.08
N ALA A 32 0.58 6.26 -7.79
CA ALA A 32 1.83 5.89 -7.15
C ALA A 32 1.59 5.42 -5.70
N LEU A 33 0.72 6.10 -4.96
CA LEU A 33 0.33 5.69 -3.60
C LEU A 33 -0.36 4.31 -3.60
N VAL A 34 -1.28 4.08 -4.54
CA VAL A 34 -1.93 2.77 -4.72
C VAL A 34 -0.91 1.68 -5.01
N ARG A 35 0.03 1.91 -5.94
CA ARG A 35 1.09 0.94 -6.26
C ARG A 35 1.97 0.63 -5.05
N TYR A 36 2.38 1.65 -4.30
CA TYR A 36 3.16 1.49 -3.08
C TYR A 36 2.43 0.65 -2.03
N LEU A 37 1.17 0.99 -1.73
CA LEU A 37 0.35 0.26 -0.76
C LEU A 37 0.14 -1.20 -1.18
N GLN A 38 -0.13 -1.46 -2.47
CA GLN A 38 -0.26 -2.81 -3.00
C GLN A 38 1.03 -3.62 -2.84
N ALA A 39 2.19 -3.04 -3.18
CA ALA A 39 3.49 -3.69 -3.02
C ALA A 39 3.76 -4.02 -1.54
N ARG A 40 3.47 -3.08 -0.63
CA ARG A 40 3.68 -3.28 0.80
C ARG A 40 2.76 -4.36 1.38
N ARG A 41 1.51 -4.43 0.92
CA ARG A 41 0.57 -5.49 1.30
C ARG A 41 1.08 -6.88 0.89
N GLN A 42 1.60 -7.02 -0.33
CA GLN A 42 2.17 -8.29 -0.80
C GLN A 42 3.39 -8.71 0.02
N MET A 43 4.26 -7.75 0.36
CA MET A 43 5.41 -8.01 1.22
C MET A 43 4.99 -8.55 2.59
N PHE A 44 4.01 -7.92 3.25
CA PHE A 44 3.52 -8.40 4.55
C PHE A 44 2.81 -9.75 4.48
N LEU A 45 2.08 -10.05 3.40
CA LEU A 45 1.51 -11.38 3.15
C LEU A 45 2.60 -12.45 3.04
N HIS A 46 3.66 -12.16 2.29
CA HIS A 46 4.80 -13.06 2.15
C HIS A 46 5.52 -13.31 3.47
N ASP A 47 5.81 -12.23 4.21
CA ASP A 47 6.46 -12.33 5.52
C ASP A 47 5.58 -13.09 6.52
N SER A 48 4.26 -12.87 6.50
CA SER A 48 3.32 -13.60 7.36
C SER A 48 3.35 -15.11 7.10
N SER A 49 3.47 -15.51 5.84
CA SER A 49 3.59 -16.92 5.46
C SER A 49 4.89 -17.53 5.98
N LYS A 50 6.00 -16.78 5.94
CA LYS A 50 7.28 -17.21 6.53
C LYS A 50 7.22 -17.31 8.06
N THR A 51 6.56 -16.36 8.73
CA THR A 51 6.35 -16.38 10.19
C THR A 51 5.58 -17.63 10.61
N VAL A 52 4.52 -17.99 9.86
CA VAL A 52 3.77 -19.24 10.10
C VAL A 52 4.66 -20.47 9.92
N LEU A 53 5.48 -20.53 8.86
CA LEU A 53 6.41 -21.65 8.64
C LEU A 53 7.46 -21.78 9.76
N ARG A 54 7.75 -20.70 10.48
CA ARG A 54 8.62 -20.69 11.66
C ARG A 54 7.88 -21.02 12.96
N ASN A 55 6.60 -21.39 12.90
CA ASN A 55 5.72 -21.59 14.06
C ASN A 55 5.60 -20.35 14.97
N GLU A 56 5.79 -19.16 14.40
CA GLU A 56 5.60 -17.88 15.07
C GLU A 56 4.21 -17.32 14.77
N ASN A 57 3.73 -16.40 15.60
CA ASN A 57 2.42 -15.76 15.42
C ASN A 57 2.47 -14.63 14.37
N PRO A 58 1.76 -14.72 13.23
CA PRO A 58 1.77 -13.70 12.18
C PRO A 58 0.79 -12.53 12.43
N ALA A 59 0.07 -12.49 13.56
CA ALA A 59 -1.06 -11.57 13.79
C ALA A 59 -0.74 -10.10 13.50
N HIS A 60 0.45 -9.61 13.86
CA HIS A 60 0.85 -8.24 13.58
C HIS A 60 0.99 -7.94 12.09
N LEU A 61 1.47 -8.90 11.30
CA LEU A 61 1.63 -8.77 9.85
C LEU A 61 0.28 -8.83 9.15
N LEU A 62 -0.60 -9.73 9.59
CA LEU A 62 -1.98 -9.82 9.08
C LEU A 62 -2.77 -8.54 9.37
N ARG A 63 -2.62 -7.97 10.57
CA ARG A 63 -3.24 -6.68 10.91
C ARG A 63 -2.74 -5.55 10.01
N ALA A 64 -1.46 -5.54 9.64
CA ALA A 64 -0.93 -4.56 8.69
C ALA A 64 -1.51 -4.76 7.28
N VAL A 65 -1.74 -6.01 6.85
CA VAL A 65 -2.40 -6.32 5.57
C VAL A 65 -3.84 -5.81 5.52
N GLU A 66 -4.58 -5.94 6.62
CA GLU A 66 -5.95 -5.42 6.76
C GLU A 66 -5.98 -3.90 6.66
N VAL A 67 -5.17 -3.20 7.46
CA VAL A 67 -5.10 -1.73 7.46
C VAL A 67 -4.75 -1.19 6.07
N ILE A 68 -3.84 -1.85 5.35
CA ILE A 68 -3.51 -1.45 3.97
C ILE A 68 -4.68 -1.73 3.02
N GLY A 69 -5.43 -2.81 3.23
CA GLY A 69 -6.65 -3.12 2.50
C GLY A 69 -7.71 -2.01 2.65
N ASP A 70 -7.98 -1.61 3.89
CA ASP A 70 -8.92 -0.53 4.20
C ASP A 70 -8.51 0.79 3.54
N ALA A 71 -7.21 1.12 3.58
CA ALA A 71 -6.69 2.33 2.95
C ALA A 71 -6.86 2.31 1.43
N LEU A 72 -6.63 1.17 0.78
CA LEU A 72 -6.84 1.00 -0.66
C LEU A 72 -8.33 1.13 -1.03
N GLU A 73 -9.23 0.53 -0.24
CA GLU A 73 -10.66 0.65 -0.45
C GLU A 73 -11.14 2.10 -0.31
N LEU A 74 -10.65 2.81 0.70
CA LEU A 74 -10.96 4.23 0.90
C LEU A 74 -10.50 5.10 -0.27
N LEU A 75 -9.28 4.85 -0.78
CA LEU A 75 -8.75 5.55 -1.96
C LEU A 75 -9.59 5.28 -3.22
N ASP A 76 -10.12 4.07 -3.37
CA ASP A 76 -11.01 3.74 -4.49
C ASP A 76 -12.40 4.38 -4.33
N ARG A 77 -12.97 4.39 -3.13
CA ARG A 77 -14.24 5.10 -2.85
C ARG A 77 -14.11 6.58 -3.17
N PHE A 78 -13.02 7.23 -2.79
CA PHE A 78 -12.77 8.64 -3.11
C PHE A 78 -12.61 8.94 -4.61
N LYS A 79 -12.30 7.95 -5.45
CA LYS A 79 -12.34 8.10 -6.91
C LYS A 79 -13.77 8.28 -7.43
N HIS A 80 -14.74 7.68 -6.76
CA HIS A 80 -16.14 7.61 -7.19
C HIS A 80 -17.03 8.67 -6.54
N VAL A 81 -16.55 9.31 -5.47
CA VAL A 81 -17.21 10.48 -4.89
C VAL A 81 -16.96 11.69 -5.78
N ASP A 82 -18.00 12.11 -6.52
CA ASP A 82 -18.00 13.41 -7.19
C ASP A 82 -18.20 14.51 -6.13
N PHE A 83 -17.11 14.91 -5.50
CA PHE A 83 -17.10 15.93 -4.46
C PHE A 83 -17.72 17.26 -4.92
N ARG A 84 -17.67 17.58 -6.23
CA ARG A 84 -18.33 18.78 -6.75
C ARG A 84 -19.83 18.65 -6.67
N ARG A 85 -20.37 17.47 -6.99
CA ARG A 85 -21.81 17.19 -6.88
C ARG A 85 -22.28 17.25 -5.44
N VAL A 86 -21.52 16.67 -4.50
CA VAL A 86 -21.82 16.69 -3.06
C VAL A 86 -21.84 18.11 -2.52
N LEU A 87 -20.83 18.93 -2.84
CA LEU A 87 -20.76 20.33 -2.40
C LEU A 87 -21.89 21.19 -2.98
N GLN A 88 -22.31 20.95 -4.23
CA GLN A 88 -23.42 21.66 -4.86
C GLN A 88 -24.79 21.30 -4.29
N THR A 89 -24.97 20.08 -3.78
CA THR A 89 -26.22 19.67 -3.11
C THR A 89 -26.33 20.23 -1.71
N THR A 90 -25.24 20.27 -0.94
CA THR A 90 -25.27 20.77 0.45
C THR A 90 -25.41 22.30 0.52
N GLY A 91 -24.95 23.03 -0.50
CA GLY A 91 -25.16 24.49 -0.58
C GLY A 91 -26.54 24.93 -1.09
N ARG A 92 -27.45 23.99 -1.42
CA ARG A 92 -28.76 24.28 -2.03
C ARG A 92 -29.95 24.04 -1.09
N GLU A 93 -29.71 23.49 0.09
CA GLU A 93 -30.76 23.18 1.09
C GLU A 93 -30.99 24.32 2.10
N GLU A 94 -30.32 25.48 1.96
CA GLU A 94 -30.48 26.65 2.84
C GLU A 94 -31.27 27.82 2.23
N HIS A 95 -32.11 27.58 1.21
CA HIS A 95 -33.00 28.62 0.64
C HIS A 95 -34.48 28.25 0.71
#